data_AF-A0A1F3LG42-F1
#
_entry.id   AF-A0A1F3LG42-F1
#
_cell.length_a   1.000
_cell.length_b   1.000
_cell.length_c   1.000
_cell.angle_alpha   90.00
_cell.angle_beta   90.00
_cell.angle_gamma   90.00
#
_symmetry.space_group_name_H-M   'P 1'
#
loop_
_entity.id
_entity.type
_entity.pdbx_description
1 polymer ?
#
loop_
_entity_poly.entity_id
_entity_poly.type
_entity_poly.pdbx_seq_one_letter_code
_entity_poly.pdbx_strand_id
1 'polypeptide(L)'
;MHFLFFLYLLNEKNRKNPINSSIMKNLAFKGMFTSIGILMIACSVLVSCNKNHQEAISQNSVDKIVELANQQYLNTLLISGSETSTFIAQNDGLTAVYMANERGFESNATEALNPLTSCLKSVQLSREQALQVRKTLIIYETRNADIIKSHREAYAKIQARMEAARIELLKQSTSAKMNRQELSKKLENLKAQFEQALKEIKEKNAVIFSTNYRELMLNLSKILDERQWGVFSKCLSS
;
A
#
# COMPACT_ATOMS: atom_id res chain seq x y z
N MET A 1 17.60 -25.51 -20.32
CA MET A 1 16.35 -24.94 -20.89
C MET A 1 16.15 -23.47 -20.48
N HIS A 2 17.11 -22.58 -20.74
CA HIS A 2 17.01 -21.14 -20.36
C HIS A 2 17.41 -20.18 -21.50
N PHE A 3 17.57 -20.68 -22.72
CA PHE A 3 17.97 -19.85 -23.88
C PHE A 3 16.84 -19.53 -24.87
N LEU A 4 15.63 -20.08 -24.67
CA LEU A 4 14.51 -19.90 -25.62
C LEU A 4 13.54 -18.78 -25.28
N PHE A 5 13.64 -18.13 -24.12
CA PHE A 5 12.70 -17.06 -23.73
C PHE A 5 13.14 -15.66 -24.17
N PHE A 6 14.41 -15.46 -24.50
CA PHE A 6 14.94 -14.15 -24.88
C PHE A 6 14.70 -13.75 -26.34
N LEU A 7 14.32 -14.70 -27.21
CA LEU A 7 14.01 -14.41 -28.61
C LEU A 7 12.56 -13.96 -28.86
N TYR A 8 11.67 -14.09 -27.88
CA TYR A 8 10.26 -13.69 -28.05
C TYR A 8 10.00 -12.19 -27.81
N LEU A 9 10.91 -11.48 -27.13
CA LEU A 9 10.73 -10.06 -26.77
C LEU A 9 11.36 -9.05 -27.74
N LEU A 10 11.96 -9.50 -28.85
CA LEU A 10 12.53 -8.60 -29.87
C LEU A 10 11.68 -8.45 -31.14
N ASN A 11 10.47 -9.03 -31.18
CA ASN A 11 9.62 -9.04 -32.37
C ASN A 11 8.30 -8.27 -32.22
N GLU A 12 8.35 -7.04 -31.66
CA GLU A 12 7.16 -6.16 -31.66
C GLU A 12 7.47 -4.69 -31.95
N LYS A 13 8.60 -4.41 -32.61
CA LYS A 13 9.00 -3.06 -33.01
C LYS A 13 8.94 -2.88 -34.53
N ASN A 14 7.77 -3.05 -35.13
CA ASN A 14 7.48 -2.60 -36.49
C ASN A 14 5.98 -2.61 -36.83
N ARG A 15 5.28 -1.51 -36.55
CA ARG A 15 4.11 -1.09 -37.34
C ARG A 15 4.14 0.42 -37.53
N LYS A 16 4.80 0.84 -38.60
CA LYS A 16 4.45 2.07 -39.33
C LYS A 16 3.19 1.77 -40.12
N ASN A 17 2.22 2.69 -40.14
CA ASN A 17 1.30 2.83 -41.26
C ASN A 17 0.76 4.26 -41.34
N PRO A 18 0.31 4.70 -42.52
CA PRO A 18 0.58 6.02 -43.03
C PRO A 18 -0.62 6.96 -43.01
N ILE A 19 -0.26 8.21 -43.27
CA ILE A 19 -1.05 9.38 -43.68
C ILE A 19 -2.27 9.00 -44.52
N ASN A 20 -3.45 9.51 -44.14
CA ASN A 20 -4.53 9.75 -45.07
C ASN A 20 -5.11 11.15 -44.88
N SER A 21 -5.04 11.92 -45.95
CA SER A 21 -5.55 13.27 -46.15
C SER A 21 -6.84 13.19 -46.95
N SER A 22 -7.91 13.84 -46.50
CA SER A 22 -9.03 14.32 -47.33
C SER A 22 -9.91 15.21 -46.44
N ILE A 23 -9.85 16.55 -46.56
CA ILE A 23 -10.59 17.39 -47.51
C ILE A 23 -12.09 17.49 -47.20
N MET A 24 -12.45 18.69 -46.74
CA MET A 24 -13.71 19.44 -46.90
C MET A 24 -15.04 18.82 -46.43
N LYS A 25 -15.76 19.59 -45.60
CA LYS A 25 -16.88 20.41 -46.08
C LYS A 25 -17.35 21.41 -45.02
N ASN A 26 -17.40 22.66 -45.44
CA ASN A 26 -18.16 23.75 -44.84
C ASN A 26 -19.61 23.33 -44.59
N LEU A 27 -20.14 23.69 -43.43
CA LEU A 27 -21.57 23.99 -43.29
C LEU A 27 -21.71 25.12 -42.28
N ALA A 28 -21.86 26.32 -42.85
CA ALA A 28 -22.32 27.49 -42.16
C ALA A 28 -23.76 27.25 -41.69
N PHE A 29 -23.96 27.14 -40.38
CA PHE A 29 -25.28 27.22 -39.76
C PHE A 29 -25.43 28.60 -39.13
N LYS A 30 -25.75 29.59 -39.98
CA LYS A 30 -26.29 30.88 -39.55
C LYS A 30 -27.81 30.71 -39.46
N GLY A 31 -28.35 30.75 -38.25
CA GLY A 31 -29.80 30.68 -38.05
C GLY A 31 -30.20 30.91 -36.60
N MET A 32 -30.51 32.18 -36.30
CA MET A 32 -31.54 32.63 -35.36
C MET A 32 -31.85 31.77 -34.13
N PHE A 33 -31.25 32.09 -32.97
CA PHE A 33 -31.89 31.96 -31.65
C PHE A 33 -31.32 33.01 -30.69
N THR A 34 -31.55 34.28 -31.01
CA THR A 34 -31.55 35.35 -30.01
C THR A 34 -32.84 35.22 -29.19
N SER A 35 -32.70 35.32 -27.86
CA SER A 35 -33.75 35.71 -26.88
C SER A 35 -34.26 34.68 -25.85
N ILE A 36 -33.43 33.78 -25.27
CA ILE A 36 -33.69 33.21 -23.93
C ILE A 36 -32.35 32.94 -23.20
N GLY A 37 -31.57 33.99 -22.94
CA GLY A 37 -30.15 33.87 -22.55
C GLY A 37 -29.75 34.40 -21.17
N ILE A 38 -30.70 34.68 -20.27
CA ILE A 38 -30.37 35.37 -18.99
C ILE A 38 -30.78 34.57 -17.73
N LEU A 39 -31.60 33.51 -17.82
CA LEU A 39 -32.05 32.78 -16.63
C LEU A 39 -31.28 31.47 -16.31
N MET A 40 -30.30 31.07 -17.13
CA MET A 40 -29.52 29.82 -16.94
C MET A 40 -28.09 30.03 -16.41
N ILE A 41 -27.69 31.28 -16.11
CA ILE A 41 -26.36 31.60 -15.59
C ILE A 41 -26.32 31.56 -14.05
N ALA A 42 -27.47 31.70 -13.38
CA ALA A 42 -27.52 31.70 -11.91
C ALA A 42 -27.36 30.31 -11.26
N CYS A 43 -27.79 29.22 -11.93
CA CYS A 43 -27.69 27.87 -11.37
C CYS A 43 -26.30 27.23 -11.53
N SER A 44 -25.46 27.70 -12.46
CA SER A 44 -24.12 27.13 -12.69
C SER A 44 -23.10 27.60 -11.65
N VAL A 45 -23.35 28.69 -10.93
CA VAL A 45 -22.45 29.20 -9.87
C VAL A 45 -22.60 28.39 -8.57
N LEU A 46 -23.80 27.90 -8.24
CA LEU A 46 -24.02 27.11 -7.02
C LEU A 46 -23.40 25.71 -7.09
N VAL A 47 -23.30 25.11 -8.28
CA VAL A 47 -22.64 23.79 -8.45
C VAL A 47 -21.12 23.90 -8.33
N SER A 48 -20.52 25.06 -8.63
CA SER A 48 -19.06 25.24 -8.59
C SER A 48 -18.51 25.38 -7.15
N CYS A 49 -19.30 25.92 -6.20
CA CYS A 49 -18.85 26.06 -4.82
C CYS A 49 -18.80 24.74 -4.03
N ASN A 50 -19.60 23.72 -4.40
CA ASN A 50 -19.64 22.47 -3.63
C ASN A 50 -18.42 21.56 -3.89
N LYS A 51 -17.86 21.60 -5.12
CA LYS A 51 -16.76 20.71 -5.52
C LYS A 51 -15.47 20.96 -4.72
N ASN A 52 -15.15 22.22 -4.43
CA ASN A 52 -13.93 22.59 -3.71
C ASN A 52 -13.98 22.16 -2.23
N HIS A 53 -15.16 22.12 -1.62
CA HIS A 53 -15.33 21.70 -0.22
C HIS A 53 -15.16 20.18 -0.06
N GLN A 54 -15.64 19.41 -1.03
CA GLN A 54 -15.60 17.94 -0.99
C GLN A 54 -14.18 17.39 -1.22
N GLU A 55 -13.38 18.00 -2.10
CA GLU A 55 -11.98 17.63 -2.29
C GLU A 55 -11.14 17.87 -1.03
N ALA A 56 -11.38 18.98 -0.32
CA ALA A 56 -10.65 19.32 0.90
C ALA A 56 -10.95 18.36 2.08
N ILE A 57 -12.20 17.93 2.27
CA ILE A 57 -12.57 16.96 3.32
C ILE A 57 -11.89 15.61 3.07
N SER A 58 -11.93 15.13 1.82
CA SER A 58 -11.32 13.86 1.45
C SER A 58 -9.82 13.88 1.74
N GLN A 59 -9.11 14.94 1.35
CA GLN A 59 -7.66 15.01 1.49
C GLN A 59 -7.20 14.97 2.96
N ASN A 60 -7.87 15.70 3.85
CA ASN A 60 -7.57 15.67 5.29
C ASN A 60 -7.77 14.27 5.90
N SER A 61 -8.82 13.56 5.49
CA SER A 61 -9.07 12.19 5.98
C SER A 61 -8.06 11.18 5.43
N VAL A 62 -7.65 11.34 4.16
CA VAL A 62 -6.59 10.53 3.54
C VAL A 62 -5.28 10.69 4.30
N ASP A 63 -4.85 11.92 4.54
CA ASP A 63 -3.56 12.18 5.20
C ASP A 63 -3.52 11.60 6.62
N LYS A 64 -4.65 11.66 7.37
CA LYS A 64 -4.77 11.03 8.69
C LYS A 64 -4.65 9.50 8.63
N ILE A 65 -5.31 8.84 7.67
CA ILE A 65 -5.25 7.38 7.52
C ILE A 65 -3.84 6.94 7.14
N VAL A 66 -3.18 7.68 6.24
CA VAL A 66 -1.81 7.41 5.81
C VAL A 66 -0.84 7.56 6.97
N GLU A 67 -0.98 8.63 7.76
CA GLU A 67 -0.17 8.85 8.95
C GLU A 67 -0.36 7.74 9.98
N LEU A 68 -1.61 7.34 10.26
CA LEU A 68 -1.90 6.24 11.17
C LEU A 68 -1.26 4.92 10.70
N ALA A 69 -1.39 4.58 9.41
CA ALA A 69 -0.78 3.38 8.84
C ALA A 69 0.75 3.42 8.92
N ASN A 70 1.37 4.59 8.70
CA ASN A 70 2.81 4.77 8.80
C ASN A 70 3.29 4.68 10.26
N GLN A 71 2.56 5.26 11.21
CA GLN A 71 2.85 5.13 12.63
C GLN A 71 2.73 3.68 13.09
N GLN A 72 1.65 2.98 12.71
CA GLN A 72 1.51 1.55 12.98
C GLN A 72 2.68 0.78 12.39
N TYR A 73 3.08 1.10 11.15
CA TYR A 73 4.23 0.48 10.53
C TYR A 73 5.47 0.67 11.37
N LEU A 74 5.89 1.90 11.65
CA LEU A 74 7.10 2.18 12.42
C LEU A 74 7.07 1.60 13.85
N ASN A 75 5.91 1.62 14.51
CA ASN A 75 5.78 1.27 15.93
C ASN A 75 5.47 -0.21 16.19
N THR A 76 5.05 -1.00 15.20
CA THR A 76 4.82 -2.44 15.40
C THR A 76 6.15 -3.16 15.61
N LEU A 77 6.49 -3.44 16.87
CA LEU A 77 7.65 -4.22 17.28
C LEU A 77 7.20 -5.28 18.27
N LEU A 78 6.57 -6.34 17.77
CA LEU A 78 6.35 -7.54 18.57
C LEU A 78 7.48 -8.51 18.25
N ILE A 79 8.56 -8.39 19.01
CA ILE A 79 9.76 -9.20 18.86
C ILE A 79 9.72 -10.29 19.92
N SER A 80 9.48 -11.53 19.49
CA SER A 80 9.77 -12.69 20.31
C SER A 80 11.27 -13.02 20.20
N GLY A 81 11.81 -13.70 21.22
CA GLY A 81 13.21 -14.13 21.26
C GLY A 81 13.66 -14.36 22.69
N SER A 82 14.34 -15.47 22.93
CA SER A 82 14.85 -15.87 24.25
C SER A 82 16.07 -16.78 24.08
N GLU A 83 16.59 -17.33 25.18
CA GLU A 83 17.58 -18.43 25.12
C GLU A 83 17.09 -19.62 24.28
N THR A 84 15.77 -19.86 24.22
CA THR A 84 15.16 -21.03 23.59
C THR A 84 14.42 -20.73 22.30
N SER A 85 14.28 -19.46 21.89
CA SER A 85 13.54 -19.07 20.69
C SER A 85 14.29 -18.09 19.80
N THR A 86 14.00 -18.19 18.50
CA THR A 86 14.50 -17.30 17.45
C THR A 86 13.91 -15.91 17.60
N PHE A 87 14.70 -14.90 17.20
CA PHE A 87 14.19 -13.55 17.08
C PHE A 87 13.23 -13.48 15.89
N ILE A 88 11.96 -13.20 16.15
CA ILE A 88 10.92 -13.11 15.11
C ILE A 88 10.08 -11.87 15.36
N ALA A 89 9.86 -11.09 14.31
CA ALA A 89 8.81 -10.08 14.25
C ALA A 89 7.58 -10.63 13.52
N GLN A 90 6.38 -10.29 14.00
CA GLN A 90 5.14 -10.65 13.33
C GLN A 90 5.13 -10.10 11.89
N ASN A 91 4.73 -10.94 10.93
CA ASN A 91 4.68 -10.60 9.49
C ASN A 91 5.98 -9.98 8.95
N ASP A 92 7.13 -10.44 9.42
CA ASP A 92 8.46 -9.91 9.03
C ASP A 92 8.65 -8.41 9.36
N GLY A 93 7.82 -7.85 10.26
CA GLY A 93 7.79 -6.42 10.56
C GLY A 93 6.95 -5.56 9.60
N LEU A 94 6.20 -6.17 8.69
CA LEU A 94 5.24 -5.48 7.80
C LEU A 94 3.87 -5.36 8.44
N THR A 95 3.21 -4.22 8.23
CA THR A 95 1.79 -4.05 8.58
C THR A 95 0.90 -4.67 7.51
N ALA A 96 -0.23 -5.22 7.94
CA ALA A 96 -1.18 -5.87 7.05
C ALA A 96 -1.64 -4.92 5.92
N VAL A 97 -1.92 -3.64 6.21
CA VAL A 97 -2.37 -2.66 5.20
C VAL A 97 -1.42 -2.49 4.01
N TYR A 98 -0.11 -2.69 4.20
CA TYR A 98 0.87 -2.65 3.11
C TYR A 98 0.89 -3.89 2.22
N MET A 99 0.29 -4.98 2.70
CA MET A 99 0.13 -6.26 1.99
C MET A 99 -1.29 -6.47 1.44
N ALA A 100 -2.13 -5.42 1.42
CA ALA A 100 -3.48 -5.51 0.87
C ALA A 100 -3.44 -5.84 -0.63
N ASN A 101 -4.32 -6.75 -1.06
CA ASN A 101 -4.42 -7.22 -2.42
C ASN A 101 -5.88 -7.50 -2.81
N GLU A 102 -6.12 -7.74 -4.09
CA GLU A 102 -7.45 -7.96 -4.64
C GLU A 102 -8.10 -9.26 -4.14
N ARG A 103 -7.33 -10.33 -3.95
CA ARG A 103 -7.84 -11.60 -3.41
C ARG A 103 -8.42 -11.44 -2.00
N GLY A 104 -7.79 -10.64 -1.15
CA GLY A 104 -8.30 -10.31 0.17
C GLY A 104 -9.61 -9.52 0.14
N PHE A 105 -9.92 -8.85 -0.96
CA PHE A 105 -11.19 -8.16 -1.20
C PHE A 105 -12.27 -9.08 -1.77
N GLU A 106 -11.91 -10.10 -2.56
CA GLU A 106 -12.85 -11.08 -3.13
C GLU A 106 -13.18 -12.26 -2.21
N SER A 107 -12.23 -12.64 -1.36
CA SER A 107 -12.34 -13.87 -0.57
C SER A 107 -13.42 -13.78 0.51
N ASN A 108 -14.32 -14.75 0.58
CA ASN A 108 -15.22 -14.92 1.73
C ASN A 108 -14.53 -15.64 2.90
N ALA A 109 -13.30 -16.12 2.70
CA ALA A 109 -12.58 -16.86 3.71
C ALA A 109 -12.05 -15.92 4.79
N THR A 110 -11.96 -16.45 6.01
CA THR A 110 -11.25 -15.91 7.18
C THR A 110 -9.73 -15.88 6.98
N GLU A 111 -9.24 -15.72 5.75
CA GLU A 111 -7.84 -15.43 5.50
C GLU A 111 -7.43 -14.17 6.28
N ALA A 112 -6.17 -14.14 6.75
CA ALA A 112 -5.63 -13.13 7.64
C ALA A 112 -6.21 -11.74 7.32
N LEU A 113 -7.15 -11.29 8.18
CA LEU A 113 -8.03 -10.16 7.91
C LEU A 113 -7.19 -8.91 7.68
N ASN A 114 -7.02 -8.52 6.43
CA ASN A 114 -6.41 -7.26 6.10
C ASN A 114 -7.42 -6.15 6.43
N PRO A 115 -7.14 -5.23 7.37
CA PRO A 115 -8.11 -4.25 7.80
C PRO A 115 -8.61 -3.38 6.63
N LEU A 116 -7.77 -3.12 5.62
CA LEU A 116 -8.18 -2.36 4.44
C LEU A 116 -9.25 -3.10 3.63
N THR A 117 -9.05 -4.38 3.30
CA THR A 117 -10.02 -5.12 2.46
C THR A 117 -11.26 -5.48 3.26
N SER A 118 -11.14 -5.75 4.56
CA SER A 118 -12.26 -5.93 5.47
C SER A 118 -13.14 -4.68 5.56
N CYS A 119 -12.52 -3.50 5.72
CA CYS A 119 -13.26 -2.25 5.73
C CYS A 119 -13.93 -1.94 4.39
N LEU A 120 -13.27 -2.22 3.25
CA LEU A 120 -13.89 -2.07 1.93
C LEU A 120 -15.13 -2.98 1.75
N LYS A 121 -15.08 -4.22 2.24
CA LYS A 121 -16.23 -5.14 2.20
C LYS A 121 -17.41 -4.69 3.06
N SER A 122 -17.14 -3.91 4.11
CA SER A 122 -18.21 -3.34 4.96
C SER A 122 -19.01 -2.24 4.27
N VAL A 123 -18.50 -1.71 3.15
CA VAL A 123 -19.15 -0.67 2.36
C VAL A 123 -20.06 -1.31 1.31
N GLN A 124 -21.28 -0.79 1.15
CA GLN A 124 -22.19 -1.20 0.10
C GLN A 124 -21.77 -0.59 -1.24
N LEU A 125 -20.97 -1.30 -2.01
CA LEU A 125 -20.46 -0.87 -3.32
C LEU A 125 -21.40 -1.27 -4.45
N SER A 126 -21.55 -0.39 -5.46
CA SER A 126 -22.10 -0.80 -6.75
C SER A 126 -21.17 -1.80 -7.44
N ARG A 127 -21.69 -2.51 -8.45
CA ARG A 127 -20.88 -3.43 -9.27
C ARG A 127 -19.72 -2.70 -9.94
N GLU A 128 -19.96 -1.52 -10.47
CA GLU A 128 -18.97 -0.68 -11.14
C GLU A 128 -17.90 -0.19 -10.15
N GLN A 129 -18.31 0.24 -8.96
CA GLN A 129 -17.39 0.65 -7.90
C GLN A 129 -16.50 -0.52 -7.46
N ALA A 130 -17.09 -1.70 -7.23
CA ALA A 130 -16.33 -2.89 -6.85
C ALA A 130 -15.26 -3.25 -7.91
N LEU A 131 -15.59 -3.16 -9.20
CA LEU A 131 -14.63 -3.37 -10.29
C LEU A 131 -13.49 -2.34 -10.28
N GLN A 132 -13.78 -1.07 -9.98
CA GLN A 132 -12.76 -0.03 -9.87
C GLN A 132 -11.87 -0.21 -8.63
N VAL A 133 -12.44 -0.63 -7.49
CA VAL A 133 -11.71 -0.98 -6.28
C VAL A 133 -10.72 -2.13 -6.55
N ARG A 134 -11.16 -3.22 -7.20
CA ARG A 134 -10.28 -4.35 -7.59
C ARG A 134 -9.09 -3.88 -8.41
N LYS A 135 -9.33 -3.09 -9.46
CA LYS A 135 -8.27 -2.54 -10.32
C LYS A 135 -7.28 -1.70 -9.52
N THR A 136 -7.78 -0.88 -8.60
CA THR A 136 -6.94 -0.03 -7.75
C THR A 136 -6.09 -0.86 -6.79
N LEU A 137 -6.65 -1.95 -6.21
CA LEU A 137 -5.91 -2.88 -5.37
C LEU A 137 -4.81 -3.63 -6.13
N ILE A 138 -5.06 -4.05 -7.38
CA ILE A 138 -4.05 -4.70 -8.24
C ILE A 138 -2.87 -3.75 -8.50
N ILE A 139 -3.15 -2.48 -8.82
CA ILE A 139 -2.11 -1.46 -9.05
C ILE A 139 -1.28 -1.27 -7.77
N TYR A 140 -1.94 -1.18 -6.62
CA TYR A 140 -1.29 -1.02 -5.33
C TYR A 140 -0.40 -2.23 -4.96
N GLU A 141 -0.93 -3.45 -5.08
CA GLU A 141 -0.18 -4.69 -4.86
C GLU A 141 1.06 -4.75 -5.75
N THR A 142 0.90 -4.44 -7.04
CA THR A 142 2.00 -4.45 -8.01
C THR A 142 3.11 -3.47 -7.62
N ARG A 143 2.76 -2.25 -7.19
CA ARG A 143 3.74 -1.25 -6.76
C ARG A 143 4.45 -1.64 -5.46
N ASN A 144 3.76 -2.34 -4.57
CA ASN A 144 4.34 -2.78 -3.31
C ASN A 144 5.14 -4.08 -3.43
N ALA A 145 4.98 -4.87 -4.49
CA ALA A 145 5.59 -6.19 -4.63
C ALA A 145 7.12 -6.17 -4.45
N ASP A 146 7.82 -5.28 -5.16
CA ASP A 146 9.29 -5.19 -5.08
C ASP A 146 9.76 -4.65 -3.72
N ILE A 147 9.01 -3.72 -3.13
CA ILE A 147 9.32 -3.13 -1.82
C ILE A 147 9.16 -4.19 -0.72
N ILE A 148 8.05 -4.95 -0.74
CA ILE A 148 7.81 -6.06 0.18
C ILE A 148 8.88 -7.13 0.04
N LYS A 149 9.26 -7.48 -1.20
CA LYS A 149 10.32 -8.43 -1.46
C LYS A 149 11.64 -7.96 -0.87
N SER A 150 12.06 -6.73 -1.16
CA SER A 150 13.31 -6.15 -0.64
C SER A 150 13.30 -6.06 0.89
N HIS A 151 12.17 -5.68 1.48
CA HIS A 151 11.97 -5.65 2.93
C HIS A 151 12.18 -7.04 3.56
N ARG A 152 11.52 -8.07 3.02
CA ARG A 152 11.65 -9.45 3.49
C ARG A 152 13.07 -10.00 3.35
N GLU A 153 13.75 -9.68 2.25
CA GLU A 153 15.15 -10.07 2.06
C GLU A 153 16.08 -9.40 3.09
N ALA A 154 15.86 -8.12 3.39
CA ALA A 154 16.61 -7.42 4.43
C ALA A 154 16.32 -8.00 5.82
N TYR A 155 15.04 -8.28 6.11
CA TYR A 155 14.60 -8.93 7.34
C TYR A 155 15.24 -10.31 7.54
N ALA A 156 15.18 -11.17 6.52
CA ALA A 156 15.78 -12.51 6.57
C ALA A 156 17.30 -12.46 6.82
N LYS A 157 18.00 -11.49 6.24
CA LYS A 157 19.44 -11.27 6.49
C LYS A 157 19.72 -10.90 7.94
N ILE A 158 18.96 -9.97 8.54
CA ILE A 158 19.16 -9.62 9.95
C ILE A 158 18.81 -10.79 10.86
N GLN A 159 17.75 -11.54 10.56
CA GLN A 159 17.32 -12.70 11.33
C GLN A 159 18.39 -13.79 11.35
N ALA A 160 18.94 -14.14 10.18
CA ALA A 160 20.01 -15.12 10.07
C ALA A 160 21.27 -14.70 10.86
N ARG A 161 21.65 -13.41 10.78
CA ARG A 161 22.78 -12.86 11.54
C ARG A 161 22.56 -12.96 13.06
N MET A 162 21.36 -12.61 13.54
CA MET A 162 21.03 -12.67 14.96
C MET A 162 20.97 -14.12 15.47
N GLU A 163 20.44 -15.04 14.67
CA GLU A 163 20.39 -16.45 15.03
C GLU A 163 21.79 -17.05 15.18
N ALA A 164 22.70 -16.75 14.24
CA ALA A 164 24.09 -17.19 14.32
C ALA A 164 24.78 -16.65 15.59
N ALA A 165 24.56 -15.36 15.91
CA ALA A 165 25.08 -14.76 17.13
C ALA A 165 24.48 -15.40 18.40
N ARG A 166 23.18 -15.72 18.42
CA ARG A 166 22.54 -16.40 19.55
C ARG A 166 23.17 -17.76 19.79
N ILE A 167 23.30 -18.58 18.75
CA ILE A 167 23.90 -19.92 18.83
C ILE A 167 25.33 -19.85 19.38
N GLU A 168 26.11 -18.86 18.94
CA GLU A 168 27.49 -18.67 19.41
C GLU A 168 27.54 -18.28 20.91
N LEU A 169 26.66 -17.39 21.36
CA LEU A 169 26.56 -17.05 22.79
C LEU A 169 26.21 -18.28 23.65
N LEU A 170 25.28 -19.12 23.18
CA LEU A 170 24.90 -20.35 23.88
C LEU A 170 26.09 -21.33 23.97
N LYS A 171 26.85 -21.51 22.88
CA LYS A 171 28.07 -22.34 22.89
C LYS A 171 29.11 -21.84 23.90
N GLN A 172 29.34 -20.52 23.96
CA GLN A 172 30.27 -19.92 24.91
C GLN A 172 29.84 -20.19 26.36
N SER A 173 28.54 -20.13 26.65
CA SER A 173 28.00 -20.48 27.95
C SER A 173 28.19 -21.95 28.31
N THR A 174 27.94 -22.88 27.38
CA THR A 174 28.15 -24.32 27.62
C THR A 174 29.61 -24.68 27.87
N SER A 175 30.54 -23.95 27.22
CA SER A 175 31.99 -24.13 27.40
C SER A 175 32.56 -23.54 28.69
N ALA A 176 31.70 -23.11 29.64
CA ALA A 176 32.06 -22.42 30.89
C ALA A 176 32.88 -21.12 30.71
N LYS A 177 32.93 -20.57 29.49
CA LYS A 177 33.58 -19.27 29.20
C LYS A 177 32.72 -18.07 29.59
N MET A 178 31.46 -18.29 29.93
CA MET A 178 30.46 -17.26 30.21
C MET A 178 29.47 -17.76 31.26
N ASN A 179 29.22 -16.97 32.30
CA ASN A 179 28.20 -17.29 33.30
C ASN A 179 26.79 -16.88 32.81
N ARG A 180 25.75 -17.34 33.52
CA ARG A 180 24.35 -17.11 33.13
C ARG A 180 23.97 -15.62 33.08
N GLN A 181 24.50 -14.80 34.00
CA GLN A 181 24.20 -13.38 34.06
C GLN A 181 24.80 -12.64 32.85
N GLU A 182 26.03 -13.00 32.47
CA GLU A 182 26.68 -12.47 31.29
C GLU A 182 25.97 -12.89 29.99
N LEU A 183 25.53 -14.15 29.91
CA LEU A 183 24.73 -14.66 28.78
C LEU A 183 23.43 -13.86 28.63
N SER A 184 22.67 -13.71 29.71
CA SER A 184 21.42 -12.95 29.71
C SER A 184 21.64 -11.51 29.23
N LYS A 185 22.67 -10.82 29.75
CA LYS A 185 23.03 -9.46 29.31
C LYS A 185 23.38 -9.40 27.82
N LYS A 186 24.14 -10.38 27.30
CA LYS A 186 24.51 -10.43 25.88
C LYS A 186 23.32 -10.73 24.98
N LEU A 187 22.37 -11.56 25.42
CA LEU A 187 21.13 -11.83 24.70
C LEU A 187 20.20 -10.61 24.67
N GLU A 188 20.07 -9.87 25.76
CA GLU A 188 19.31 -8.59 25.76
C GLU A 188 19.94 -7.56 24.82
N ASN A 189 21.27 -7.45 24.81
CA ASN A 189 21.97 -6.59 23.85
C ASN A 189 21.75 -7.05 22.40
N LEU A 190 21.73 -8.36 22.15
CA LEU A 190 21.47 -8.92 20.83
C LEU A 190 20.04 -8.65 20.37
N LYS A 191 19.07 -8.75 21.30
CA LYS A 191 17.68 -8.35 21.07
C LYS A 191 17.61 -6.88 20.67
N ALA A 192 18.20 -5.97 21.45
CA ALA A 192 18.23 -4.53 21.15
C ALA A 192 18.83 -4.22 19.76
N GLN A 193 19.89 -4.94 19.35
CA GLN A 193 20.46 -4.83 18.01
C GLN A 193 19.50 -5.29 16.91
N PHE A 194 18.73 -6.34 17.15
CA PHE A 194 17.71 -6.79 16.22
C PHE A 194 16.59 -5.76 16.08
N GLU A 195 16.09 -5.20 17.18
CA GLU A 195 15.03 -4.18 17.15
C GLU A 195 15.50 -2.93 16.40
N GLN A 196 16.73 -2.49 16.66
CA GLN A 196 17.33 -1.34 15.97
C GLN A 196 17.52 -1.60 14.47
N ALA A 197 18.06 -2.78 14.09
CA ALA A 197 18.23 -3.12 12.68
C ALA A 197 16.88 -3.23 11.95
N LEU A 198 15.84 -3.76 12.61
CA LEU A 198 14.50 -3.81 12.06
C LEU A 198 13.91 -2.40 11.88
N LYS A 199 14.11 -1.52 12.87
CA LYS A 199 13.70 -0.11 12.79
C LYS A 199 14.33 0.58 11.58
N GLU A 200 15.61 0.39 11.33
CA GLU A 200 16.31 0.96 10.16
C GLU A 200 15.72 0.47 8.83
N ILE A 201 15.38 -0.82 8.73
CA ILE A 201 14.70 -1.37 7.54
C ILE A 201 13.34 -0.68 7.35
N LYS A 202 12.60 -0.45 8.44
CA LYS A 202 11.27 0.16 8.39
C LYS A 202 11.35 1.63 8.02
N GLU A 203 12.21 2.41 8.66
CA GLU A 203 12.42 3.83 8.34
C GLU A 203 12.84 4.03 6.88
N LYS A 204 13.71 3.16 6.35
CA LYS A 204 14.11 3.20 4.93
C LYS A 204 12.94 3.02 3.96
N ASN A 205 11.96 2.17 4.30
CA ASN A 205 10.84 1.85 3.43
C ASN A 205 9.57 2.68 3.73
N ALA A 206 9.53 3.41 4.84
CA ALA A 206 8.35 4.13 5.32
C ALA A 206 7.82 5.13 4.30
N VAL A 207 8.72 5.93 3.70
CA VAL A 207 8.34 6.97 2.72
C VAL A 207 7.69 6.38 1.48
N ILE A 208 8.24 5.29 0.94
CA ILE A 208 7.71 4.69 -0.29
C ILE A 208 6.39 3.95 -0.03
N PHE A 209 6.27 3.25 1.10
CA PHE A 209 5.00 2.63 1.50
C PHE A 209 3.90 3.67 1.73
N SER A 210 4.18 4.74 2.48
CA SER A 210 3.19 5.79 2.76
C SER A 210 2.76 6.53 1.49
N THR A 211 3.69 6.75 0.55
CA THR A 211 3.37 7.35 -0.76
C THR A 211 2.44 6.46 -1.57
N ASN A 212 2.77 5.17 -1.74
CA ASN A 212 1.92 4.22 -2.47
C ASN A 212 0.54 4.08 -1.81
N TYR A 213 0.50 4.06 -0.48
CA TYR A 213 -0.73 3.96 0.29
C TYR A 213 -1.59 5.21 0.17
N ARG A 214 -0.98 6.41 0.16
CA ARG A 214 -1.68 7.67 -0.09
C ARG A 214 -2.33 7.68 -1.47
N GLU A 215 -1.63 7.23 -2.50
CA GLU A 215 -2.20 7.12 -3.84
C GLU A 215 -3.39 6.15 -3.88
N LEU A 216 -3.30 5.01 -3.20
CA LEU A 216 -4.43 4.09 -3.04
C LEU A 216 -5.62 4.79 -2.37
N MET A 217 -5.40 5.48 -1.25
CA MET A 217 -6.46 6.18 -0.52
C MET A 217 -7.13 7.29 -1.36
N LEU A 218 -6.35 8.06 -2.11
CA LEU A 218 -6.86 9.09 -3.04
C LEU A 218 -7.66 8.51 -4.20
N ASN A 219 -7.30 7.32 -4.69
CA ASN A 219 -8.08 6.64 -5.73
C ASN A 219 -9.38 6.07 -5.16
N LEU A 220 -9.33 5.45 -3.98
CA LEU A 220 -10.52 4.95 -3.30
C LEU A 220 -11.50 6.08 -2.99
N SER A 221 -11.03 7.25 -2.53
CA SER A 221 -11.92 8.38 -2.23
C SER A 221 -12.61 9.00 -3.45
N LYS A 222 -12.12 8.73 -4.66
CA LYS A 222 -12.78 9.11 -5.93
C LYS A 222 -13.78 8.07 -6.40
N ILE A 223 -13.60 6.81 -6.02
CA ILE A 223 -14.49 5.69 -6.38
C ILE A 223 -15.71 5.67 -5.44
N LEU A 224 -15.48 5.90 -4.16
CA LEU A 224 -16.50 5.92 -3.12
C LEU A 224 -17.22 7.27 -3.09
N ASP A 225 -18.53 7.25 -2.92
CA ASP A 225 -19.27 8.47 -2.60
C ASP A 225 -18.94 8.96 -1.16
N GLU A 226 -19.42 10.15 -0.81
CA GLU A 226 -19.11 10.76 0.50
C GLU A 226 -19.54 9.90 1.68
N ARG A 227 -20.71 9.26 1.60
CA ARG A 227 -21.23 8.40 2.67
C ARG A 227 -20.40 7.13 2.80
N GLN A 228 -20.11 6.49 1.67
CA GLN A 228 -19.28 5.30 1.58
C GLN A 228 -17.86 5.55 2.10
N TRP A 229 -17.25 6.67 1.69
CA TRP A 229 -15.94 7.11 2.17
C TRP A 229 -15.94 7.30 3.68
N GLY A 230 -16.95 7.99 4.24
CA GLY A 230 -17.07 8.19 5.68
C GLY A 230 -17.14 6.89 6.49
N VAL A 231 -17.88 5.88 5.99
CA VAL A 231 -17.94 4.54 6.60
C VAL A 231 -16.58 3.84 6.51
N PHE A 232 -15.97 3.84 5.33
CA PHE A 232 -14.67 3.22 5.09
C PHE A 232 -13.56 3.83 5.96
N SER A 233 -13.42 5.17 5.94
CA SER A 233 -12.38 5.88 6.68
C SER A 233 -12.52 5.68 8.19
N LYS A 234 -13.76 5.64 8.69
CA LYS A 234 -14.04 5.39 10.11
C LYS A 234 -13.65 3.97 10.50
N CYS A 235 -14.02 2.97 9.70
CA CYS A 235 -13.65 1.57 9.94
C CYS A 235 -12.13 1.40 10.01
N LEU A 236 -11.39 2.01 9.09
CA LEU A 236 -9.94 1.86 8.99
C LEU A 236 -9.16 2.60 10.08
N SER A 237 -9.78 3.63 10.68
CA SER A 237 -9.18 4.42 11.77
C SER A 237 -9.62 3.95 13.16
N SER A 238 -10.45 2.90 13.25
CA SER A 238 -10.90 2.30 14.51
C SER A 238 -9.87 1.30 15.03
#